data_AF-A0A1Z7ZXE6-F1
#
_entry.id   AF-A0A1Z7ZXE6-F1
#
_cell.length_a   1.000
_cell.length_b   1.000
_cell.length_c   1.000
_cell.angle_alpha   90.00
_cell.angle_beta   90.00
_cell.angle_gamma   90.00
#
_symmetry.space_group_name_H-M   'P 1'
#
loop_
_entity.id
_entity.type
_entity.pdbx_description
1 polymer ?
#
loop_
_entity_poly.entity_id
_entity_poly.type
_entity_poly.pdbx_seq_one_letter_code
_entity_poly.pdbx_strand_id
1 'polypeptide(L)'
;MKTKKNNIKTLKMKLITFVSIIFLSVNCTYGQSYKIAFRADMCECLEQESLRRKLTDKIYSICFKEILPKYATQIDVQIVEEDLNKKYRLGQIARKDLILALKYELVYTCDTYFNYLESEKLSKKLIARDHVKESELVSQNQYVALSPNALAYFTRAQLHYNLGNFKEAEADINKSIEVNPYSENAKSTRRELMLLALIYEEQERYNEAIVLFDKVYFGEMDSQVAVLRALVDRKAGGSVASIPKLTDNKLLTVDSRTRNRRQPDTKITAKRKSARKIRIKKEKTETKKKTDTVALKKLFKIDN
;
A
#
# COMPACT_ATOMS: atom_id res chain seq x y z
N MET A 1 60.57 -17.10 22.58
CA MET A 1 59.86 -15.79 22.47
C MET A 1 58.76 -15.70 21.39
N LYS A 2 58.73 -16.53 20.33
CA LYS A 2 57.71 -16.43 19.26
C LYS A 2 56.30 -16.90 19.66
N THR A 3 56.16 -17.86 20.57
CA THR A 3 54.86 -18.44 20.98
C THR A 3 54.01 -17.51 21.86
N LYS A 4 54.63 -16.74 22.76
CA LYS A 4 53.94 -15.76 23.63
C LYS A 4 53.34 -14.59 22.83
N LYS A 5 53.99 -14.18 21.73
CA LYS A 5 53.55 -13.05 20.88
C LYS A 5 52.33 -13.41 20.02
N ASN A 6 52.19 -14.68 19.62
CA ASN A 6 51.02 -15.17 18.88
C ASN A 6 49.77 -15.30 19.78
N ASN A 7 49.92 -15.77 21.02
CA ASN A 7 48.80 -15.83 21.97
C ASN A 7 48.25 -14.44 22.38
N ILE A 8 49.11 -13.43 22.44
CA ILE A 8 48.67 -12.05 22.73
C ILE A 8 47.90 -11.45 21.54
N LYS A 9 48.32 -11.76 20.30
CA LYS A 9 47.59 -11.32 19.09
C LYS A 9 46.22 -11.99 18.98
N THR A 10 46.11 -13.29 19.23
CA THR A 10 44.82 -14.00 19.18
C THR A 10 43.88 -13.57 20.30
N LEU A 11 44.40 -13.28 21.50
CA LEU A 11 43.60 -12.76 22.62
C LEU A 11 43.10 -11.34 22.35
N LYS A 12 43.94 -10.44 21.81
CA LYS A 12 43.51 -9.09 21.39
C LYS A 12 42.49 -9.14 20.26
N MET A 13 42.65 -10.03 19.29
CA MET A 13 41.69 -10.18 18.18
C MET A 13 40.34 -10.72 18.67
N LYS A 14 40.33 -11.68 19.59
CA LYS A 14 39.10 -12.18 20.25
C LYS A 14 38.42 -11.11 21.10
N LEU A 15 39.19 -10.29 21.83
CA LEU A 15 38.67 -9.19 22.64
C LEU A 15 38.05 -8.10 21.77
N ILE A 16 38.69 -7.74 20.65
CA ILE A 16 38.15 -6.77 19.68
C ILE A 16 36.85 -7.30 19.06
N THR A 17 36.80 -8.56 18.63
CA THR A 17 35.55 -9.15 18.10
C THR A 17 34.45 -9.21 19.15
N PHE A 18 34.78 -9.49 20.41
CA PHE A 18 33.80 -9.54 21.50
C PHE A 18 33.26 -8.15 21.86
N VAL A 19 34.13 -7.13 21.90
CA VAL A 19 33.73 -5.74 22.11
C VAL A 19 32.88 -5.23 20.94
N SER A 20 33.22 -5.56 19.70
CA SER A 20 32.40 -5.20 18.53
C SER A 20 31.03 -5.90 18.53
N ILE A 21 30.95 -7.17 18.96
CA ILE A 21 29.68 -7.89 19.09
C ILE A 21 28.81 -7.27 20.20
N ILE A 22 29.40 -6.91 21.35
CA ILE A 22 28.69 -6.22 22.44
C ILE A 22 28.20 -4.84 21.98
N PHE A 23 29.03 -4.08 21.26
CA PHE A 23 28.64 -2.78 20.73
C PHE A 23 27.50 -2.90 19.72
N LEU A 24 27.52 -3.92 18.84
CA LEU A 24 26.40 -4.18 17.92
C LEU A 24 25.13 -4.61 18.67
N SER A 25 25.22 -5.50 19.66
CA SER A 25 24.05 -5.97 20.40
C SER A 25 23.39 -4.87 21.22
N VAL A 26 24.20 -4.01 21.85
CA VAL A 26 23.70 -2.89 22.67
C VAL A 26 23.02 -1.83 21.77
N ASN A 27 23.62 -1.46 20.63
CA ASN A 27 23.01 -0.50 19.71
C ASN A 27 21.72 -1.01 19.04
N CYS A 28 21.63 -2.32 18.76
CA CYS A 28 20.38 -2.92 18.26
C CYS A 28 19.24 -2.85 19.29
N THR A 29 19.55 -3.06 20.58
CA THR A 29 18.55 -2.96 21.66
C THR A 29 18.06 -1.53 21.87
N TYR A 30 18.94 -0.52 21.81
CA TYR A 30 18.56 0.89 21.90
C TYR A 30 17.75 1.39 20.69
N GLY A 31 18.02 0.86 19.49
CA GLY A 31 17.28 1.21 18.27
C GLY A 31 15.84 0.69 18.23
N GLN A 32 15.56 -0.48 18.82
CA GLN A 32 14.19 -0.97 18.95
C GLN A 32 13.45 -0.35 20.15
N SER A 33 14.18 0.03 21.21
CA SER A 33 13.56 0.60 22.41
C SER A 33 12.92 1.96 22.15
N TYR A 34 13.58 2.85 21.37
CA TYR A 34 13.04 4.20 21.17
C TYR A 34 11.76 4.20 20.31
N LYS A 35 11.63 3.29 19.32
CA LYS A 35 10.40 3.21 18.50
C LYS A 35 9.20 2.73 19.30
N ILE A 36 9.41 1.85 20.26
CA ILE A 36 8.35 1.40 21.18
C ILE A 36 7.93 2.56 22.08
N ALA A 37 8.89 3.24 22.72
CA ALA A 37 8.61 4.41 23.56
C ALA A 37 7.94 5.54 22.77
N PHE A 38 8.41 5.83 21.55
CA PHE A 38 7.81 6.83 20.67
C PHE A 38 6.34 6.54 20.38
N ARG A 39 5.99 5.28 20.09
CA ARG A 39 4.60 4.88 19.87
C ARG A 39 3.73 5.02 21.10
N ALA A 40 4.27 4.69 22.28
CA ALA A 40 3.58 4.88 23.55
C ALA A 40 3.28 6.36 23.81
N ASP A 41 4.29 7.23 23.71
CA ASP A 41 4.12 8.68 23.88
C ASP A 41 3.12 9.27 22.87
N MET A 42 3.17 8.80 21.61
CA MET A 42 2.21 9.21 20.59
C MET A 42 0.78 8.79 20.93
N CYS A 43 0.59 7.56 21.42
CA CYS A 43 -0.72 7.11 21.83
C CYS A 43 -1.23 7.90 23.04
N GLU A 44 -0.37 8.12 24.04
CA GLU A 44 -0.71 8.91 25.24
C GLU A 44 -1.15 10.33 24.85
N CYS A 45 -0.42 11.00 23.95
CA CYS A 45 -0.83 12.32 23.47
C CYS A 45 -2.21 12.28 22.79
N LEU A 46 -2.46 11.29 21.92
CA LEU A 46 -3.74 11.14 21.24
C LEU A 46 -4.89 10.83 22.22
N GLU A 47 -4.63 10.03 23.24
CA GLU A 47 -5.58 9.73 24.31
C GLU A 47 -5.95 11.01 25.08
N GLN A 48 -4.96 11.78 25.54
CA GLN A 48 -5.21 13.03 26.25
C GLN A 48 -5.98 14.05 25.40
N GLU A 49 -5.67 14.13 24.11
CA GLU A 49 -6.37 15.00 23.17
C GLU A 49 -7.80 14.55 22.90
N SER A 50 -8.04 13.24 22.83
CA SER A 50 -9.38 12.67 22.62
C SER A 50 -10.36 12.98 23.77
N LEU A 51 -9.85 13.17 25.00
CA LEU A 51 -10.65 13.58 26.15
C LEU A 51 -11.17 15.02 26.05
N ARG A 52 -10.50 15.86 25.25
CA ARG A 52 -10.78 17.30 25.15
C ARG A 52 -11.55 17.65 23.88
N ARG A 53 -11.36 16.90 22.80
CA ARG A 53 -11.91 17.21 21.47
C ARG A 53 -11.89 16.00 20.55
N LYS A 54 -12.70 16.06 19.49
CA LYS A 54 -12.68 15.05 18.41
C LYS A 54 -11.30 15.02 17.76
N LEU A 55 -10.72 13.82 17.63
CA LEU A 55 -9.46 13.61 16.93
C LEU A 55 -9.56 13.96 15.44
N THR A 56 -8.45 14.47 14.90
CA THR A 56 -8.30 14.87 13.50
C THR A 56 -6.85 14.66 13.06
N ASP A 57 -6.59 14.63 11.75
CA ASP A 57 -5.23 14.62 11.19
C ASP A 57 -4.36 15.80 11.70
N LYS A 58 -5.00 16.93 12.03
CA LYS A 58 -4.33 18.09 12.62
C LYS A 58 -3.81 17.78 14.02
N ILE A 59 -4.62 17.12 14.85
CA ILE A 59 -4.21 16.73 16.21
C ILE A 59 -3.08 15.70 16.16
N TYR A 60 -3.19 14.70 15.29
CA TYR A 60 -2.09 13.76 15.05
C TYR A 60 -0.78 14.49 14.72
N SER A 61 -0.85 15.48 13.82
CA SER A 61 0.30 16.29 13.43
C SER A 61 0.85 17.16 14.56
N ILE A 62 0.00 17.61 15.49
CA ILE A 62 0.41 18.36 16.68
C ILE A 62 1.18 17.43 17.63
N CYS A 63 0.58 16.31 18.03
CA CYS A 63 1.23 15.31 18.88
C CYS A 63 2.60 14.91 18.33
N PHE A 64 2.65 14.64 17.02
CA PHE A 64 3.90 14.27 16.37
C PHE A 64 4.98 15.37 16.48
N LYS A 65 4.62 16.63 16.24
CA LYS A 65 5.56 17.77 16.35
C LYS A 65 6.07 17.98 17.76
N GLU A 66 5.25 17.72 18.78
CA GLU A 66 5.63 17.84 20.19
C GLU A 66 6.54 16.69 20.64
N ILE A 67 6.31 15.48 20.13
CA ILE A 67 7.02 14.27 20.56
C ILE A 67 8.34 14.10 19.82
N LEU A 68 8.40 14.39 18.52
CA LEU A 68 9.60 14.14 17.70
C LEU A 68 10.91 14.72 18.29
N PRO A 69 10.95 15.97 18.81
CA PRO A 69 12.17 16.53 19.39
C PRO A 69 12.73 15.73 20.57
N LYS A 70 11.87 15.08 21.37
CA LYS A 70 12.28 14.27 22.53
C LYS A 70 13.13 13.06 22.14
N TYR A 71 12.97 12.59 20.90
CA TYR A 71 13.64 11.40 20.37
C TYR A 71 14.75 11.73 19.36
N ALA A 72 14.99 13.00 19.04
CA ALA A 72 15.96 13.42 18.03
C ALA A 72 17.36 12.84 18.28
N THR A 73 17.86 12.93 19.52
CA THR A 73 19.18 12.38 19.88
C THR A 73 19.25 10.88 19.70
N GLN A 74 18.21 10.13 20.09
CA GLN A 74 18.18 8.68 19.95
C GLN A 74 18.15 8.24 18.48
N ILE A 75 17.46 9.01 17.62
CA ILE A 75 17.45 8.80 16.17
C ILE A 75 18.84 9.07 15.59
N ASP A 76 19.48 10.18 15.95
CA ASP A 76 20.75 10.59 15.36
C ASP A 76 21.93 9.71 15.81
N VAL A 77 21.88 9.14 17.02
CA VAL A 77 22.89 8.18 17.53
C VAL A 77 22.94 6.90 16.70
N GLN A 78 21.84 6.50 16.06
CA GLN A 78 21.80 5.30 15.20
C GLN A 78 22.43 5.53 13.82
N ILE A 79 22.75 6.78 13.48
CA ILE A 79 23.28 7.15 12.16
C ILE A 79 24.79 7.24 12.25
N VAL A 80 25.45 6.17 11.83
CA VAL A 80 26.91 6.08 11.73
C VAL A 80 27.34 6.61 10.36
N GLU A 81 27.65 7.90 10.30
CA GLU A 81 28.16 8.59 9.11
C GLU A 81 29.11 9.71 9.53
N GLU A 82 30.27 9.79 8.88
CA GLU A 82 31.34 10.75 9.20
C GLU A 82 31.11 12.10 8.51
N ASP A 83 30.57 12.09 7.29
CA ASP A 83 30.23 13.31 6.57
C ASP A 83 29.01 13.99 7.21
N LEU A 84 29.20 15.22 7.70
CA LEU A 84 28.15 15.97 8.41
C LEU A 84 26.92 16.26 7.54
N ASN A 85 27.11 16.56 6.25
CA ASN A 85 26.01 16.86 5.33
C ASN A 85 25.21 15.59 5.04
N LYS A 86 25.90 14.47 4.81
CA LYS A 86 25.28 13.17 4.57
C LYS A 86 24.59 12.66 5.83
N LYS A 87 25.21 12.82 7.00
CA LYS A 87 24.60 12.49 8.30
C LYS A 87 23.31 13.27 8.53
N TYR A 88 23.32 14.58 8.26
CA TYR A 88 22.11 15.40 8.34
C TYR A 88 21.01 14.88 7.40
N ARG A 89 21.35 14.57 6.14
CA ARG A 89 20.38 14.03 5.16
C ARG A 89 19.80 12.68 5.60
N LEU A 90 20.64 11.77 6.09
CA LEU A 90 20.20 10.48 6.64
C LEU A 90 19.30 10.68 7.86
N GLY A 91 19.59 11.68 8.70
CA GLY A 91 18.75 12.05 9.85
C GLY A 91 17.36 12.51 9.44
N GLN A 92 17.25 13.27 8.34
CA GLN A 92 15.95 13.68 7.80
C GLN A 92 15.18 12.50 7.20
N ILE A 93 15.88 11.59 6.50
CA ILE A 93 15.28 10.36 5.96
C ILE A 93 14.73 9.50 7.09
N ALA A 94 15.53 9.22 8.12
CA ALA A 94 15.11 8.41 9.27
C ALA A 94 13.87 8.96 9.98
N ARG A 95 13.78 10.30 10.13
CA ARG A 95 12.59 10.96 10.70
C ARG A 95 11.38 10.83 9.78
N LYS A 96 11.55 10.98 8.47
CA LYS A 96 10.49 10.79 7.48
C LYS A 96 9.97 9.34 7.49
N ASP A 97 10.88 8.38 7.53
CA ASP A 97 10.53 6.96 7.54
C ASP A 97 9.79 6.60 8.85
N LEU A 98 10.23 7.16 9.98
CA LEU A 98 9.53 7.04 11.26
C LEU A 98 8.09 7.60 11.16
N ILE A 99 7.91 8.78 10.54
CA ILE A 99 6.57 9.37 10.34
C ILE A 99 5.65 8.44 9.56
N LEU A 100 6.17 7.86 8.47
CA LEU A 100 5.40 7.00 7.57
C LEU A 100 5.05 5.67 8.27
N ALA A 101 6.03 5.06 8.92
CA ALA A 101 5.86 3.80 9.65
C ALA A 101 4.85 3.92 10.80
N LEU A 102 4.98 5.00 11.57
CA LEU A 102 4.15 5.26 12.74
C LEU A 102 2.64 5.27 12.42
N LYS A 103 2.25 5.79 11.24
CA LYS A 103 0.85 5.87 10.83
C LYS A 103 0.15 4.52 10.83
N TYR A 104 0.81 3.46 10.38
CA TYR A 104 0.20 2.12 10.36
C TYR A 104 0.61 1.29 11.57
N GLU A 105 1.75 1.56 12.22
CA GLU A 105 2.13 0.87 13.46
C GLU A 105 1.22 1.24 14.64
N LEU A 106 0.84 2.51 14.78
CA LEU A 106 -0.08 2.96 15.84
C LEU A 106 -1.46 2.30 15.74
N VAL A 107 -1.86 1.89 14.52
CA VAL A 107 -3.10 1.15 14.32
C VAL A 107 -3.11 -0.11 15.19
N TYR A 108 -1.97 -0.76 15.40
CA TYR A 108 -1.87 -1.97 16.22
C TYR A 108 -1.72 -1.70 17.72
N THR A 109 -1.08 -0.59 18.08
CA THR A 109 -0.65 -0.34 19.47
C THR A 109 -1.48 0.71 20.21
N CYS A 110 -2.42 1.37 19.54
CA CYS A 110 -3.19 2.47 20.13
C CYS A 110 -4.67 2.35 19.78
N ASP A 111 -5.50 2.01 20.77
CA ASP A 111 -6.95 1.80 20.60
C ASP A 111 -7.65 3.09 20.20
N THR A 112 -7.29 4.20 20.84
CA THR A 112 -7.83 5.53 20.53
C THR A 112 -7.59 5.91 19.07
N TYR A 113 -6.39 5.65 18.55
CA TYR A 113 -6.05 5.94 17.17
C TYR A 113 -6.77 5.00 16.19
N PHE A 114 -6.83 3.71 16.49
CA PHE A 114 -7.59 2.74 15.72
C PHE A 114 -9.08 3.12 15.62
N ASN A 115 -9.71 3.41 16.76
CA ASN A 115 -11.12 3.81 16.84
C ASN A 115 -11.37 5.12 16.09
N TYR A 116 -10.44 6.08 16.17
CA TYR A 116 -10.50 7.31 15.39
C TYR A 116 -10.55 7.01 13.88
N LEU A 117 -9.61 6.20 13.37
CA LEU A 117 -9.55 5.88 11.94
C LEU A 117 -10.80 5.11 11.46
N GLU A 118 -11.30 4.16 12.25
CA GLU A 118 -12.54 3.44 11.96
C GLU A 118 -13.74 4.39 11.94
N SER A 119 -13.85 5.31 12.89
CA SER A 119 -14.93 6.28 12.95
C SER A 119 -14.94 7.23 11.74
N GLU A 120 -13.76 7.65 11.28
CA GLU A 120 -13.61 8.49 10.09
C GLU A 120 -13.99 7.74 8.81
N LYS A 121 -13.60 6.46 8.72
CA LYS A 121 -13.98 5.59 7.60
C LYS A 121 -15.50 5.38 7.56
N LEU A 122 -16.11 5.08 8.71
CA LEU A 122 -17.55 4.92 8.84
C LEU A 122 -18.28 6.22 8.46
N SER A 123 -17.81 7.38 8.95
CA SER A 123 -18.39 8.68 8.61
C SER A 123 -18.37 8.94 7.10
N LYS A 124 -17.23 8.70 6.43
CA LYS A 124 -17.12 8.84 4.97
C LYS A 124 -18.09 7.93 4.22
N LYS A 125 -18.25 6.68 4.68
CA LYS A 125 -19.19 5.72 4.09
C LYS A 125 -20.65 6.17 4.26
N LEU A 126 -21.03 6.67 5.45
CA LEU A 126 -22.38 7.17 5.71
C LEU A 126 -22.71 8.39 4.86
N ILE A 127 -21.76 9.33 4.73
CA ILE A 127 -21.89 10.48 3.84
C ILE A 127 -22.07 10.00 2.40
N ALA A 128 -21.22 9.08 1.93
CA ALA A 128 -21.32 8.54 0.58
C ALA A 128 -22.69 7.87 0.32
N ARG A 129 -23.21 7.11 1.29
CA ARG A 129 -24.54 6.49 1.21
C ARG A 129 -25.66 7.51 1.11
N ASP A 130 -25.62 8.57 1.93
CA ASP A 130 -26.62 9.64 1.96
C ASP A 130 -26.70 10.39 0.61
N HIS A 131 -25.58 10.46 -0.10
CA HIS A 131 -25.52 11.10 -1.42
C HIS A 131 -26.05 10.22 -2.56
N VAL A 132 -26.22 8.90 -2.35
CA VAL A 132 -26.74 8.01 -3.40
C VAL A 132 -28.25 8.16 -3.52
N LYS A 133 -28.72 8.50 -4.71
CA LYS A 133 -30.15 8.52 -5.04
C LYS A 133 -30.59 7.21 -5.68
N GLU A 134 -31.80 6.76 -5.39
CA GLU A 134 -32.37 5.56 -6.01
C GLU A 134 -32.37 5.64 -7.55
N SER A 135 -32.60 6.85 -8.10
CA SER A 135 -32.55 7.10 -9.55
C SER A 135 -31.16 6.89 -10.17
N GLU A 136 -30.08 7.01 -9.40
CA GLU A 136 -28.71 6.76 -9.87
C GLU A 136 -28.49 5.27 -10.13
N LEU A 137 -28.99 4.40 -9.24
CA LEU A 137 -28.90 2.95 -9.41
C LEU A 137 -29.69 2.49 -10.63
N VAL A 138 -30.91 3.02 -10.83
CA VAL A 138 -31.73 2.75 -12.03
C VAL A 138 -31.00 3.16 -13.31
N SER A 139 -30.44 4.38 -13.33
CA SER A 139 -29.68 4.89 -14.48
C SER A 139 -28.46 4.01 -14.77
N GLN A 140 -27.74 3.58 -13.72
CA GLN A 140 -26.56 2.74 -13.87
C GLN A 140 -26.89 1.33 -14.37
N ASN A 141 -28.04 0.77 -13.95
CA ASN A 141 -28.54 -0.51 -14.47
C ASN A 141 -28.78 -0.45 -15.98
N GLN A 142 -29.42 0.62 -16.46
CA GLN A 142 -29.61 0.83 -17.90
C GLN A 142 -28.27 1.02 -18.62
N TYR A 143 -27.34 1.78 -18.03
CA TYR A 143 -26.03 2.03 -18.63
C TYR A 143 -25.22 0.74 -18.83
N VAL A 144 -25.17 -0.13 -17.82
CA VAL A 144 -24.48 -1.43 -17.91
C VAL A 144 -25.12 -2.33 -18.97
N ALA A 145 -26.44 -2.26 -19.17
CA ALA A 145 -27.13 -3.03 -20.20
C ALA A 145 -26.83 -2.52 -21.63
N LEU A 146 -26.66 -1.21 -21.80
CA LEU A 146 -26.40 -0.58 -23.09
C LEU A 146 -24.92 -0.58 -23.49
N SER A 147 -24.01 -0.42 -22.53
CA SER A 147 -22.57 -0.31 -22.76
C SER A 147 -21.78 -1.06 -21.68
N PRO A 148 -21.77 -2.41 -21.72
CA PRO A 148 -21.05 -3.21 -20.73
C PRO A 148 -19.53 -3.03 -20.92
N ASN A 149 -18.90 -2.37 -19.95
CA ASN A 149 -17.45 -2.14 -19.94
C ASN A 149 -16.93 -2.04 -18.49
N ALA A 150 -15.61 -2.04 -18.32
CA ALA A 150 -14.98 -2.06 -17.01
C ALA A 150 -15.43 -0.89 -16.12
N LEU A 151 -15.56 0.31 -16.69
CA LEU A 151 -15.99 1.50 -15.96
C LEU A 151 -17.46 1.43 -15.57
N ALA A 152 -18.33 0.95 -16.47
CA ALA A 152 -19.76 0.78 -16.19
C ALA A 152 -19.99 -0.13 -14.96
N TYR A 153 -19.32 -1.28 -14.93
CA TYR A 153 -19.39 -2.21 -13.81
C TYR A 153 -18.75 -1.61 -12.54
N PHE A 154 -17.59 -0.95 -12.65
CA PHE A 154 -16.93 -0.31 -11.51
C PHE A 154 -17.83 0.73 -10.82
N THR A 155 -18.46 1.60 -11.61
CA THR A 155 -19.36 2.64 -11.08
C THR A 155 -20.58 2.02 -10.41
N ARG A 156 -21.15 0.96 -10.97
CA ARG A 156 -22.28 0.26 -10.35
C ARG A 156 -21.87 -0.46 -9.06
N ALA A 157 -20.71 -1.09 -9.04
CA ALA A 157 -20.14 -1.68 -7.84
C ALA A 157 -19.98 -0.66 -6.71
N GLN A 158 -19.50 0.55 -7.03
CA GLN A 158 -19.35 1.63 -6.05
C GLN A 158 -20.70 2.10 -5.49
N LEU A 159 -21.72 2.22 -6.33
CA LEU A 159 -23.08 2.53 -5.88
C LEU A 159 -23.62 1.44 -4.94
N HIS A 160 -23.51 0.17 -5.33
CA HIS A 160 -23.90 -0.95 -4.47
C HIS A 160 -23.13 -0.96 -3.14
N TYR A 161 -21.81 -0.73 -3.17
CA TYR A 161 -20.99 -0.65 -1.96
C TYR A 161 -21.46 0.48 -1.01
N ASN A 162 -21.71 1.68 -1.56
CA ASN A 162 -22.21 2.81 -0.77
C ASN A 162 -23.58 2.52 -0.15
N LEU A 163 -24.45 1.81 -0.86
CA LEU A 163 -25.77 1.38 -0.37
C LEU A 163 -25.71 0.22 0.64
N GLY A 164 -24.54 -0.42 0.82
CA GLY A 164 -24.39 -1.60 1.68
C GLY A 164 -24.75 -2.93 0.99
N ASN A 165 -24.98 -2.92 -0.31
CA ASN A 165 -25.31 -4.09 -1.13
C ASN A 165 -24.01 -4.81 -1.54
N PHE A 166 -23.31 -5.41 -0.57
CA PHE A 166 -21.94 -5.90 -0.79
C PHE A 166 -21.83 -7.09 -1.75
N LYS A 167 -22.86 -7.93 -1.86
CA LYS A 167 -22.86 -9.08 -2.78
C LYS A 167 -22.93 -8.62 -4.24
N GLU A 168 -23.81 -7.66 -4.50
CA GLU A 168 -23.98 -7.03 -5.81
C GLU A 168 -22.73 -6.22 -6.18
N ALA A 169 -22.17 -5.48 -5.21
CA ALA A 169 -20.92 -4.76 -5.39
C ALA A 169 -19.76 -5.70 -5.76
N GLU A 170 -19.65 -6.85 -5.08
CA GLU A 170 -18.65 -7.87 -5.37
C GLU A 170 -18.81 -8.46 -6.79
N ALA A 171 -20.04 -8.77 -7.20
CA ALA A 171 -20.31 -9.31 -8.52
C ALA A 171 -19.89 -8.32 -9.62
N ASP A 172 -20.26 -7.05 -9.47
CA ASP A 172 -19.92 -6.00 -10.42
C ASP A 172 -18.43 -5.68 -10.44
N ILE A 173 -17.76 -5.61 -9.29
CA ILE A 173 -16.33 -5.27 -9.27
C ILE A 173 -15.50 -6.41 -9.88
N ASN A 174 -15.89 -7.67 -9.66
CA ASN A 174 -15.25 -8.80 -10.31
C ASN A 174 -15.48 -8.76 -11.82
N LYS A 175 -16.67 -8.39 -12.28
CA LYS A 175 -16.94 -8.23 -13.72
C LYS A 175 -16.14 -7.08 -14.32
N SER A 176 -16.02 -5.97 -13.59
CA SER A 176 -15.17 -4.83 -13.97
C SER A 176 -13.72 -5.26 -14.20
N ILE A 177 -13.15 -6.03 -13.27
CA ILE A 177 -11.78 -6.56 -13.38
C ILE A 177 -11.68 -7.53 -14.56
N GLU A 178 -12.65 -8.43 -14.75
CA GLU A 178 -12.66 -9.42 -15.84
C GLU A 178 -12.61 -8.77 -17.23
N VAL A 179 -13.41 -7.72 -17.45
CA VAL A 179 -13.50 -7.05 -18.76
C VAL A 179 -12.46 -5.94 -18.95
N ASN A 180 -11.68 -5.60 -17.92
CA ASN A 180 -10.62 -4.62 -18.02
C ASN A 180 -9.44 -5.21 -18.83
N PRO A 181 -9.05 -4.62 -19.99
CA PRO A 181 -7.96 -5.15 -20.81
C PRO A 181 -6.59 -5.07 -20.12
N TYR A 182 -6.48 -4.36 -19.00
CA TYR A 182 -5.27 -4.23 -18.19
C TYR A 182 -5.37 -4.96 -16.85
N SER A 183 -6.24 -5.96 -16.73
CA SER A 183 -6.52 -6.69 -15.48
C SER A 183 -5.32 -7.37 -14.83
N GLU A 184 -4.31 -7.73 -15.62
CA GLU A 184 -3.05 -8.30 -15.12
C GLU A 184 -2.13 -7.24 -14.48
N ASN A 185 -2.33 -5.95 -14.78
CA ASN A 185 -1.55 -4.86 -14.23
C ASN A 185 -2.22 -4.27 -12.99
N ALA A 186 -1.72 -4.62 -11.81
CA ALA A 186 -2.24 -4.14 -10.53
C ALA A 186 -2.26 -2.60 -10.39
N LYS A 187 -1.37 -1.87 -11.07
CA LYS A 187 -1.41 -0.39 -11.09
C LYS A 187 -2.60 0.11 -11.90
N SER A 188 -2.90 -0.55 -13.02
CA SER A 188 -4.03 -0.18 -13.89
C SER A 188 -5.38 -0.51 -13.27
N THR A 189 -5.48 -1.61 -12.50
CA THR A 189 -6.72 -2.01 -11.79
C THR A 189 -6.72 -1.66 -10.31
N ARG A 190 -5.89 -0.69 -9.91
CA ARG A 190 -5.66 -0.40 -8.49
C ARG A 190 -6.95 -0.02 -7.78
N ARG A 191 -7.81 0.79 -8.43
CA ARG A 191 -9.07 1.25 -7.83
C ARG A 191 -10.06 0.12 -7.65
N GLU A 192 -10.14 -0.77 -8.62
CA GLU A 192 -11.00 -1.95 -8.60
C GLU A 192 -10.60 -2.90 -7.47
N LEU A 193 -9.30 -3.19 -7.36
CA LEU A 193 -8.75 -4.04 -6.31
C LEU A 193 -8.91 -3.40 -4.92
N MET A 194 -8.78 -2.08 -4.79
CA MET A 194 -9.07 -1.37 -3.55
C MET A 194 -10.54 -1.49 -3.15
N LEU A 195 -11.47 -1.32 -4.09
CA LEU A 195 -12.91 -1.46 -3.79
C LEU A 195 -13.24 -2.90 -3.39
N LEU A 196 -12.68 -3.89 -4.09
CA LEU A 196 -12.84 -5.29 -3.74
C LEU A 196 -12.29 -5.60 -2.33
N ALA A 197 -11.13 -5.05 -1.97
CA ALA A 197 -10.56 -5.19 -0.62
C ALA A 197 -11.49 -4.62 0.45
N LEU A 198 -12.09 -3.45 0.20
CA LEU A 198 -13.07 -2.84 1.11
C LEU A 198 -14.35 -3.68 1.20
N ILE A 199 -14.84 -4.22 0.08
CA ILE A 199 -16.00 -5.14 0.07
C ILE A 199 -15.71 -6.37 0.93
N TYR A 200 -14.53 -6.97 0.78
CA TYR A 200 -14.13 -8.14 1.58
C TYR A 200 -14.03 -7.83 3.06
N GLU A 201 -13.53 -6.64 3.41
CA GLU A 201 -13.52 -6.21 4.81
C GLU A 201 -14.94 -6.07 5.38
N GLU A 202 -15.89 -5.49 4.63
CA GLU A 202 -17.29 -5.36 5.04
C GLU A 202 -18.00 -6.72 5.17
N GLN A 203 -17.53 -7.72 4.45
CA GLN A 203 -17.97 -9.12 4.55
C GLN A 203 -17.17 -9.92 5.60
N GLU A 204 -16.31 -9.28 6.40
CA GLU A 204 -15.43 -9.91 7.40
C GLU A 204 -14.40 -10.91 6.82
N ARG A 205 -14.17 -10.87 5.50
CA ARG A 205 -13.19 -11.67 4.78
C ARG A 205 -11.81 -11.02 4.84
N TYR A 206 -11.32 -10.79 6.05
CA TYR A 206 -10.14 -9.96 6.31
C TYR A 206 -8.87 -10.46 5.62
N ASN A 207 -8.62 -11.78 5.61
CA ASN A 207 -7.44 -12.35 4.96
C ASN A 207 -7.40 -12.07 3.45
N GLU A 208 -8.55 -12.11 2.78
CA GLU A 208 -8.63 -11.83 1.35
C GLU A 208 -8.44 -10.33 1.06
N ALA A 209 -9.00 -9.47 1.92
CA ALA A 209 -8.77 -8.03 1.86
C ALA A 209 -7.30 -7.66 2.05
N ILE A 210 -6.59 -8.29 3.00
CA ILE A 210 -5.15 -8.09 3.24
C ILE A 210 -4.33 -8.42 1.99
N VAL A 211 -4.59 -9.56 1.35
CA VAL A 211 -3.91 -9.96 0.11
C VAL A 211 -4.09 -8.92 -0.99
N LEU A 212 -5.29 -8.36 -1.11
CA LEU A 212 -5.57 -7.31 -2.10
C LEU A 212 -4.86 -6.00 -1.76
N PHE A 213 -4.85 -5.58 -0.49
CA PHE A 213 -4.11 -4.39 -0.06
C PHE A 213 -2.61 -4.53 -0.29
N ASP A 214 -2.02 -5.69 0.02
CA ASP A 214 -0.61 -5.99 -0.26
C ASP A 214 -0.32 -5.90 -1.77
N LYS A 215 -1.25 -6.36 -2.62
CA LYS A 215 -1.13 -6.29 -4.09
C LYS A 215 -1.18 -4.86 -4.63
N VAL A 216 -1.92 -3.94 -3.99
CA VAL A 216 -2.06 -2.54 -4.44
C VAL A 216 -1.16 -1.56 -3.71
N TYR A 217 -0.31 -2.04 -2.80
CA TYR A 217 0.69 -1.24 -2.11
C TYR A 217 1.91 -1.04 -3.02
N PHE A 218 2.21 0.21 -3.39
CA PHE A 218 3.31 0.54 -4.29
C PHE A 218 4.49 1.28 -3.62
N GLY A 219 4.66 1.08 -2.31
CA GLY A 219 5.83 1.56 -1.55
C GLY A 219 5.48 2.57 -0.45
N GLU A 220 6.52 3.09 0.22
CA GLU A 220 6.39 3.88 1.45
C GLU A 220 5.50 5.13 1.33
N MET A 221 5.35 5.67 0.12
CA MET A 221 4.50 6.83 -0.13
C MET A 221 3.00 6.47 -0.14
N ASP A 222 2.64 5.19 -0.30
CA ASP A 222 1.26 4.68 -0.25
C ASP A 222 0.78 4.45 1.19
N SER A 223 1.03 5.43 2.08
CA SER A 223 0.69 5.32 3.51
C SER A 223 -0.79 5.05 3.75
N GLN A 224 -1.67 5.49 2.84
CA GLN A 224 -3.10 5.21 2.93
C GLN A 224 -3.41 3.71 2.80
N VAL A 225 -2.76 3.01 1.86
CA VAL A 225 -2.95 1.56 1.70
C VAL A 225 -2.37 0.83 2.89
N ALA A 226 -1.20 1.25 3.38
CA ALA A 226 -0.60 0.66 4.58
C ALA A 226 -1.52 0.79 5.81
N VAL A 227 -2.15 1.95 6.00
CA VAL A 227 -3.12 2.17 7.10
C VAL A 227 -4.36 1.30 6.92
N LEU A 228 -4.96 1.25 5.71
CA LEU A 228 -6.13 0.40 5.44
C LEU A 228 -5.82 -1.08 5.67
N ARG A 229 -4.67 -1.55 5.18
CA ARG A 229 -4.16 -2.90 5.42
C ARG A 229 -4.02 -3.17 6.91
N ALA A 230 -3.42 -2.25 7.67
CA ALA A 230 -3.22 -2.41 9.12
C ALA A 230 -4.54 -2.47 9.90
N LEU A 231 -5.54 -1.67 9.51
CA LEU A 231 -6.88 -1.72 10.11
C LEU A 231 -7.51 -3.11 9.94
N VAL A 232 -7.49 -3.64 8.72
CA VAL A 232 -8.05 -4.96 8.41
C VAL A 232 -7.27 -6.08 9.08
N ASP A 233 -5.94 -6.02 9.06
CA ASP A 233 -5.10 -7.01 9.70
C ASP A 233 -5.29 -7.03 11.22
N ARG A 234 -5.44 -5.86 11.86
CA ARG A 234 -5.80 -5.79 13.28
C ARG A 234 -7.18 -6.42 13.55
N LYS A 235 -8.18 -6.17 12.70
CA LYS A 235 -9.51 -6.83 12.82
C LYS A 235 -9.42 -8.35 12.67
N ALA A 236 -8.45 -8.85 11.90
CA ALA A 236 -8.15 -10.28 11.78
C ALA A 236 -7.35 -10.87 12.96
N GLY A 237 -7.04 -10.07 13.99
CA GLY A 237 -6.20 -10.48 15.13
C GLY A 237 -4.69 -10.31 14.91
N GLY A 238 -4.29 -9.60 13.85
CA GLY A 238 -2.90 -9.27 13.55
C GLY A 238 -2.30 -8.28 14.55
N SER A 239 -0.96 -8.22 14.54
CA SER A 239 -0.19 -7.32 15.40
C SER A 239 0.90 -6.60 14.60
N VAL A 240 1.70 -5.74 15.24
CA VAL A 240 2.87 -5.10 14.61
C VAL A 240 3.79 -6.13 13.94
N ALA A 241 3.88 -7.36 14.46
CA ALA A 241 4.69 -8.43 13.87
C ALA A 241 4.18 -8.89 12.48
N SER A 242 2.91 -8.65 12.17
CA SER A 242 2.27 -8.97 10.89
C SER A 242 2.59 -7.98 9.78
N ILE A 243 3.22 -6.84 10.10
CA ILE A 243 3.62 -5.83 9.12
C ILE A 243 4.67 -6.48 8.20
N PRO A 244 4.44 -6.51 6.87
CA PRO A 244 5.41 -7.03 5.93
C PRO A 244 6.75 -6.32 6.13
N LYS A 245 7.81 -7.08 6.40
CA LYS A 245 9.17 -6.54 6.41
C LYS A 245 9.48 -6.10 4.99
N LEU A 246 9.49 -4.80 4.76
CA LEU A 246 9.85 -4.19 3.49
C LEU A 246 11.35 -4.40 3.26
N THR A 247 11.73 -5.61 2.86
CA THR A 247 13.05 -5.88 2.31
C THR A 247 13.07 -5.30 0.90
N ASP A 248 13.72 -4.14 0.75
CA ASP A 248 14.16 -3.51 -0.49
C ASP A 248 13.29 -3.77 -1.73
N ASN A 249 12.33 -2.88 -1.98
CA ASN A 249 11.72 -2.63 -3.30
C ASN A 249 11.07 -3.82 -4.05
N LYS A 250 10.72 -4.92 -3.38
CA LYS A 250 9.91 -5.97 -3.99
C LYS A 250 8.97 -6.64 -2.98
N LEU A 251 7.72 -6.19 -2.94
CA LEU A 251 6.64 -7.10 -2.59
C LEU A 251 6.07 -7.70 -3.88
N LEU A 252 6.21 -9.02 -3.95
CA LEU A 252 5.36 -10.00 -4.63
C LEU A 252 4.94 -9.66 -6.06
N THR A 253 5.75 -10.08 -7.04
CA THR A 253 5.17 -10.65 -8.25
C THR A 253 4.29 -11.82 -7.80
N VAL A 254 2.97 -11.62 -7.81
CA VAL A 254 2.01 -12.72 -7.72
C VAL A 254 2.29 -13.62 -8.92
N ASP A 255 3.08 -14.67 -8.71
CA ASP A 255 3.26 -15.71 -9.72
C ASP A 255 1.92 -16.44 -9.83
N SER A 256 1.21 -16.21 -10.93
CA SER A 256 -0.09 -16.81 -11.26
C SER A 256 0.01 -18.32 -11.55
N ARG A 257 1.02 -19.00 -11.01
CA ARG A 257 1.39 -20.39 -11.32
C ARG A 257 1.30 -21.31 -10.11
N THR A 258 0.23 -21.21 -9.34
CA THR A 258 -0.24 -22.33 -8.50
C THR A 258 -1.75 -22.50 -8.66
N ARG A 259 -2.21 -22.70 -9.91
CA ARG A 259 -3.43 -23.49 -10.12
C ARG A 259 -3.09 -24.93 -9.75
N ASN A 260 -3.52 -25.32 -8.55
CA ASN A 260 -3.54 -26.71 -8.14
C ASN A 260 -4.29 -27.54 -9.18
N ARG A 261 -3.53 -28.42 -9.80
CA ARG A 261 -3.91 -29.40 -10.80
C ARG A 261 -4.76 -30.46 -10.11
N ARG A 262 -6.08 -30.42 -10.29
CA ARG A 262 -6.91 -31.63 -10.31
C ARG A 262 -7.29 -31.89 -11.75
N GLN A 263 -6.51 -32.73 -12.43
CA GLN A 263 -6.94 -33.38 -13.66
C GLN A 263 -7.97 -34.46 -13.29
N PRO A 264 -9.01 -34.67 -14.12
CA PRO A 264 -9.38 -35.99 -14.55
C PRO A 264 -8.70 -36.29 -15.89
N ASP A 265 -8.20 -37.51 -15.99
CA ASP A 265 -7.61 -38.09 -17.19
C ASP A 265 -8.51 -37.96 -18.41
N THR A 266 -7.91 -37.60 -19.55
CA THR A 266 -8.29 -38.16 -20.86
C THR A 266 -7.15 -37.95 -21.85
N LYS A 267 -6.58 -39.07 -22.29
CA LYS A 267 -5.62 -39.19 -23.39
C LYS A 267 -6.30 -38.77 -24.70
N ILE A 268 -5.77 -37.78 -25.42
CA ILE A 268 -5.85 -37.77 -26.90
C ILE A 268 -4.51 -37.27 -27.47
N THR A 269 -4.05 -38.07 -28.43
CA THR A 269 -2.78 -38.11 -29.13
C THR A 269 -2.52 -36.96 -30.11
N ALA A 270 -1.23 -36.76 -30.36
CA ALA A 270 -0.57 -35.86 -31.31
C ALA A 270 -1.20 -35.72 -32.71
N LYS A 271 -1.02 -34.53 -33.30
CA LYS A 271 -0.63 -34.39 -34.72
C LYS A 271 0.05 -33.04 -35.02
N ARG A 272 1.32 -33.13 -35.47
CA ARG A 272 2.11 -32.09 -36.16
C ARG A 272 1.55 -31.82 -37.56
N LYS A 273 1.46 -30.54 -37.98
CA LYS A 273 1.61 -30.03 -39.36
C LYS A 273 2.00 -28.54 -39.29
N SER A 274 3.25 -28.18 -39.55
CA SER A 274 3.87 -27.78 -40.84
C SER A 274 3.73 -26.28 -41.16
N ALA A 275 4.85 -25.69 -41.56
CA ALA A 275 5.11 -24.26 -41.67
C ALA A 275 4.42 -23.55 -42.85
N ARG A 276 4.25 -22.23 -42.72
CA ARG A 276 4.29 -21.31 -43.87
C ARG A 276 4.79 -19.91 -43.45
N LYS A 277 5.98 -19.55 -43.94
CA LYS A 277 6.55 -18.19 -43.92
C LYS A 277 5.78 -17.32 -44.90
N ILE A 278 5.35 -16.13 -44.49
CA ILE A 278 4.92 -15.05 -45.38
C ILE A 278 5.87 -13.86 -45.23
N ARG A 279 6.33 -13.37 -46.37
CA ARG A 279 7.35 -12.35 -46.60
C ARG A 279 6.62 -11.02 -46.82
N ILE A 280 6.87 -9.99 -45.99
CA ILE A 280 6.28 -8.66 -46.19
C ILE A 280 7.33 -7.76 -46.85
N LYS A 281 6.97 -7.24 -48.04
CA LYS A 281 7.69 -6.21 -48.80
C LYS A 281 7.48 -4.84 -48.15
N LYS A 282 8.55 -4.04 -48.08
CA LYS A 282 8.52 -2.60 -47.79
C LYS A 282 8.03 -1.86 -49.05
N GLU A 283 7.09 -0.93 -48.87
CA GLU A 283 6.88 0.17 -49.80
C GLU A 283 6.63 1.46 -49.01
N LYS A 284 7.42 2.49 -49.34
CA LYS A 284 7.32 3.86 -48.86
C LYS A 284 6.36 4.61 -49.79
N THR A 285 5.49 5.43 -49.23
CA THR A 285 4.90 6.56 -49.95
C THR A 285 4.72 7.72 -48.98
N GLU A 286 5.45 8.79 -49.25
CA GLU A 286 5.27 10.11 -48.65
C GLU A 286 4.05 10.79 -49.30
N THR A 287 3.20 11.42 -48.48
CA THR A 287 2.43 12.60 -48.91
C THR A 287 2.21 13.55 -47.74
N LYS A 288 2.71 14.77 -47.89
CA LYS A 288 2.44 15.95 -47.05
C LYS A 288 0.97 16.40 -47.22
N LYS A 289 0.29 16.81 -46.15
CA LYS A 289 -0.08 18.23 -45.90
C LYS A 289 -1.11 18.42 -44.76
N LYS A 290 -0.83 19.50 -44.02
CA LYS A 290 -1.72 20.52 -43.43
C LYS A 290 -2.50 20.17 -42.15
N THR A 291 -1.97 20.75 -41.07
CA THR A 291 -2.59 20.97 -39.76
C THR A 291 -3.67 22.06 -39.84
N ASP A 292 -4.94 21.68 -39.77
CA ASP A 292 -6.06 22.60 -39.55
C ASP A 292 -6.22 22.91 -38.06
N THR A 293 -5.48 23.91 -37.57
CA THR A 293 -5.57 24.41 -36.18
C THR A 293 -6.79 25.29 -35.93
N VAL A 294 -7.69 25.44 -36.90
CA VAL A 294 -8.90 26.26 -36.81
C VAL A 294 -10.09 25.48 -36.21
N ALA A 295 -10.10 24.14 -36.32
CA ALA A 295 -11.13 23.30 -35.70
C ALA A 295 -10.94 23.13 -34.17
N LEU A 296 -9.70 23.23 -33.67
CA LEU A 296 -9.36 23.06 -32.25
C LEU A 296 -9.67 24.30 -31.39
N LYS A 297 -9.73 25.50 -31.98
CA LYS A 297 -10.03 26.74 -31.22
C LYS A 297 -11.52 26.95 -30.92
N LYS A 298 -12.41 26.30 -31.66
CA LYS A 298 -13.87 26.38 -31.43
C LYS A 298 -14.37 25.43 -30.33
N LEU A 299 -13.53 24.50 -29.87
CA LEU A 299 -13.89 23.49 -28.87
C LEU A 299 -13.70 23.97 -27.41
N PHE A 300 -12.93 25.05 -27.18
CA PHE A 300 -12.52 25.45 -25.83
C PHE A 300 -13.10 26.77 -25.30
N LYS A 301 -13.95 27.50 -26.06
CA LYS A 301 -14.63 28.75 -25.61
C LYS A 301 -13.80 29.61 -24.65
N ILE A 302 -12.58 29.96 -25.04
CA ILE A 302 -11.77 30.95 -24.34
C ILE A 302 -12.02 32.27 -25.08
N ASP A 303 -12.84 33.12 -24.47
CA ASP A 303 -12.96 34.52 -24.91
C ASP A 303 -11.67 35.27 -24.50
N ASN A 304 -11.24 36.20 -25.36
CA ASN A 304 -9.93 36.87 -25.35
C ASN A 304 -9.55 37.53 -24.01
#